data_AF-A0A2K8VG33-F1
#
_entry.id   AF-A0A2K8VG33-F1
#
_cell.length_a   1.000
_cell.length_b   1.000
_cell.length_c   1.000
_cell.angle_alpha   90.00
_cell.angle_beta   90.00
_cell.angle_gamma   90.00
#
_symmetry.space_group_name_H-M   'P 1'
#
loop_
_entity.id
_entity.type
_entity.pdbx_description
1 polymer ?
#
loop_
_entity_poly.entity_id
_entity_poly.type
_entity_poly.pdbx_seq_one_letter_code
_entity_poly.pdbx_strand_id
1 'polypeptide(L)'
;MLFDNLKVVGLMIVVLPVYYKWKNGTDFVLEDFWIWFIIGFTIITNIPAVILYLNYYFENRNTEFTLDYEQLKISITKDGVKKEYQKNEIEKSTYHLGIYYKNAVDRAGRIPMLISDFGYWDIQFKNGDRYYLTNILHDFLHQTPLLLKTRYRFRIYPYINKKDNRKGINLFEEPKKEKTLTEKFIEQYQSKNERQLREILDNKKSYQKEAVEAAEILMKRKNVG
;
A
#
# COMPACT_ATOMS: atom_id res chain seq x y z
N MET A 1 -12.40 8.50 -12.14
CA MET A 1 -13.33 7.33 -12.20
C MET A 1 -13.86 7.02 -13.61
N LEU A 2 -14.69 7.84 -14.26
CA LEU A 2 -15.23 7.50 -15.59
C LEU A 2 -14.14 7.39 -16.67
N PHE A 3 -13.21 8.36 -16.70
CA PHE A 3 -12.09 8.36 -17.65
C PHE A 3 -11.09 7.22 -17.42
N ASP A 4 -10.89 6.77 -16.18
CA ASP A 4 -9.96 5.67 -15.87
C ASP A 4 -10.57 4.31 -16.23
N ASN A 5 -11.90 4.16 -16.06
CA ASN A 5 -12.66 3.02 -16.56
C ASN A 5 -12.50 2.92 -18.09
N LEU A 6 -12.68 4.05 -18.79
CA LEU A 6 -12.52 4.11 -20.24
C LEU A 6 -11.10 3.80 -20.70
N LYS A 7 -10.07 4.24 -19.97
CA LYS A 7 -8.66 3.90 -20.27
C LYS A 7 -8.41 2.40 -20.13
N VAL A 8 -8.86 1.78 -19.04
CA VAL A 8 -8.65 0.34 -18.81
C VAL A 8 -9.45 -0.50 -19.81
N VAL A 9 -10.72 -0.15 -20.04
CA VAL A 9 -11.56 -0.83 -21.03
C VAL A 9 -11.02 -0.65 -22.44
N GLY A 10 -10.62 0.57 -22.81
CA GLY A 10 -9.99 0.85 -24.10
C GLY A 10 -8.67 0.08 -24.29
N LEU A 11 -7.84 0.01 -23.24
CA LEU A 11 -6.63 -0.80 -23.25
C LEU A 11 -6.95 -2.28 -23.46
N MET A 12 -7.97 -2.82 -22.79
CA MET A 12 -8.40 -4.22 -23.00
C MET A 12 -8.90 -4.44 -24.44
N ILE A 13 -9.70 -3.53 -24.99
CA ILE A 13 -10.19 -3.62 -26.37
C ILE A 13 -9.05 -3.61 -27.40
N VAL A 14 -7.92 -2.94 -27.11
CA VAL A 14 -6.77 -2.90 -28.04
C VAL A 14 -5.78 -4.03 -27.79
N VAL A 15 -5.38 -4.25 -26.54
CA VAL A 15 -4.33 -5.20 -26.17
C VAL A 15 -4.80 -6.64 -26.32
N LEU A 16 -6.05 -6.93 -25.98
CA LEU A 16 -6.56 -8.30 -25.95
C LEU A 16 -6.67 -8.90 -27.37
N PRO A 17 -7.14 -8.18 -28.40
CA PRO A 17 -7.06 -8.63 -29.79
C PRO A 17 -5.63 -8.85 -30.30
N VAL A 18 -4.72 -7.91 -29.99
CA VAL A 18 -3.31 -8.01 -30.41
C VAL A 18 -2.64 -9.22 -29.77
N TYR A 19 -2.84 -9.43 -28.47
CA TYR A 19 -2.33 -10.59 -27.75
C TYR A 19 -2.93 -11.90 -28.28
N TYR A 20 -4.24 -11.93 -28.54
CA TYR A 20 -4.92 -13.11 -29.07
C TYR A 20 -4.39 -13.50 -30.45
N LYS A 21 -4.26 -12.52 -31.36
CA LYS A 21 -3.68 -12.74 -32.69
C LYS A 21 -2.24 -13.20 -32.63
N TRP A 22 -1.42 -12.61 -31.77
CA TRP A 22 -0.03 -13.02 -31.57
C TRP A 22 0.07 -14.47 -31.06
N LYS A 23 -0.78 -14.86 -30.12
CA LYS A 23 -0.72 -16.18 -29.48
C LYS A 23 -1.34 -17.30 -30.33
N ASN A 24 -2.47 -17.02 -30.97
CA ASN A 24 -3.29 -18.04 -31.64
C ASN A 24 -3.19 -17.99 -33.16
N GLY A 25 -2.57 -16.94 -33.74
CA GLY A 25 -2.42 -16.77 -35.19
C GLY A 25 -3.71 -16.37 -35.93
N THR A 26 -4.84 -16.33 -35.22
CA THR A 26 -6.16 -16.01 -35.77
C THR A 26 -6.60 -14.61 -35.35
N ASP A 27 -7.37 -13.95 -36.22
CA ASP A 27 -7.98 -12.67 -35.86
C ASP A 27 -8.94 -12.82 -34.66
N PHE A 28 -8.94 -11.81 -33.81
CA PHE A 28 -9.85 -11.76 -32.67
C PHE A 28 -11.23 -11.29 -33.14
N VAL A 29 -12.26 -12.04 -32.77
CA VAL A 29 -13.66 -11.68 -33.01
C VAL A 29 -14.30 -11.34 -31.67
N LEU A 30 -14.88 -10.13 -31.57
CA LEU A 30 -15.57 -9.70 -30.36
C LEU A 30 -16.97 -10.34 -30.30
N GLU A 31 -17.02 -11.56 -29.80
CA GLU A 31 -18.27 -12.31 -29.56
C GLU A 31 -18.98 -11.86 -28.28
N ASP A 32 -20.26 -12.21 -28.14
CA ASP A 32 -21.11 -11.87 -26.99
C ASP A 32 -20.45 -12.21 -25.65
N PHE A 33 -19.73 -13.33 -25.57
CA PHE A 33 -18.97 -13.70 -24.38
C PHE A 33 -18.01 -12.60 -23.92
N TRP A 34 -17.27 -11.99 -24.85
CA TRP A 34 -16.31 -10.93 -24.53
C TRP A 34 -16.99 -9.65 -24.08
N ILE A 35 -18.16 -9.33 -24.65
CA ILE A 35 -18.98 -8.20 -24.24
C ILE A 35 -19.43 -8.39 -22.78
N TRP A 36 -20.01 -9.55 -22.46
CA TRP A 36 -20.42 -9.89 -21.10
C TRP A 36 -19.24 -9.96 -20.12
N PHE A 37 -18.09 -10.47 -20.57
CA PHE A 37 -16.87 -10.50 -19.77
C PHE A 37 -16.39 -9.09 -19.41
N ILE A 38 -16.35 -8.16 -20.37
CA ILE A 38 -15.96 -6.77 -20.13
C ILE A 38 -16.96 -6.09 -19.18
N ILE A 39 -18.27 -6.25 -19.41
CA ILE A 39 -19.32 -5.72 -18.53
C ILE A 39 -19.15 -6.26 -17.10
N GLY A 40 -19.03 -7.58 -16.96
CA GLY A 40 -18.85 -8.24 -15.66
C GLY A 40 -17.58 -7.78 -14.95
N PHE A 41 -16.47 -7.67 -15.67
CA PHE A 41 -15.21 -7.15 -15.15
C PHE A 41 -15.35 -5.71 -14.67
N THR A 42 -16.00 -4.84 -15.45
CA THR A 42 -16.25 -3.45 -15.06
C THR A 42 -17.10 -3.39 -13.80
N ILE A 43 -18.16 -4.18 -13.69
CA ILE A 43 -18.99 -4.21 -12.47
C ILE A 43 -18.15 -4.66 -11.26
N ILE A 44 -17.46 -5.80 -11.36
CA ILE A 44 -16.68 -6.38 -10.26
C ILE A 44 -15.58 -5.42 -9.79
N THR A 45 -14.88 -4.78 -10.71
CA THR A 45 -13.79 -3.84 -10.38
C THR A 45 -14.28 -2.54 -9.74
N ASN A 46 -15.56 -2.18 -9.92
CA ASN A 46 -16.17 -1.00 -9.30
C ASN A 46 -16.89 -1.29 -7.96
N ILE A 47 -17.16 -2.56 -7.60
CA ILE A 47 -17.70 -2.94 -6.28
C ILE A 47 -16.99 -2.23 -5.10
N PRO A 48 -15.65 -2.12 -5.06
CA PRO A 48 -14.96 -1.51 -3.93
C PRO A 48 -15.23 -0.01 -3.79
N ALA A 49 -15.37 0.69 -4.92
CA ALA A 49 -15.78 2.10 -4.92
C ALA A 49 -17.20 2.24 -4.36
N VAL A 50 -18.14 1.38 -4.79
CA VAL A 50 -19.51 1.34 -4.26
C VAL A 50 -19.51 1.08 -2.76
N ILE A 51 -18.72 0.12 -2.28
CA ILE A 51 -18.57 -0.16 -0.84
C ILE A 51 -18.06 1.07 -0.09
N LEU A 52 -17.12 1.83 -0.64
CA LEU A 52 -16.64 3.04 0.03
C LEU A 52 -17.68 4.17 0.03
N TYR A 53 -18.48 4.33 -1.03
CA TYR A 53 -19.61 5.26 -1.03
C TYR A 53 -20.65 4.89 0.03
N LEU A 54 -20.95 3.60 0.19
CA LEU A 54 -21.82 3.13 1.27
C LEU A 54 -21.21 3.43 2.65
N ASN A 55 -19.91 3.19 2.83
CA ASN A 55 -19.20 3.54 4.06
C ASN A 55 -19.26 5.05 4.35
N TYR A 56 -19.07 5.90 3.35
CA TYR A 56 -19.25 7.35 3.48
C TYR A 56 -20.66 7.68 3.95
N TYR A 57 -21.67 7.10 3.30
CA TYR A 57 -23.07 7.34 3.66
C TYR A 57 -23.38 6.95 5.11
N PHE A 58 -22.86 5.83 5.60
CA PHE A 58 -23.12 5.39 6.97
C PHE A 58 -22.27 6.08 8.03
N GLU A 59 -21.01 6.45 7.72
CA GLU A 59 -20.06 6.92 8.74
C GLU A 59 -19.78 8.43 8.66
N ASN A 60 -19.97 9.06 7.50
CA ASN A 60 -19.44 10.40 7.22
C ASN A 60 -20.44 11.40 6.64
N ARG A 61 -21.63 10.99 6.18
CA ARG A 61 -22.59 11.90 5.50
C ARG A 61 -22.98 13.15 6.30
N ASN A 62 -22.98 13.05 7.63
CA ASN A 62 -23.31 14.12 8.57
C ASN A 62 -22.08 14.55 9.38
N THR A 63 -20.91 14.34 8.79
CA THR A 63 -19.63 14.69 9.41
C THR A 63 -19.01 15.83 8.62
N GLU A 64 -18.55 16.85 9.33
CA GLU A 64 -17.65 17.88 8.80
C GLU A 64 -16.27 17.64 9.38
N PHE A 65 -15.24 17.79 8.55
CA PHE A 65 -13.84 17.62 8.94
C PHE A 65 -13.03 18.83 8.48
N THR A 66 -12.26 19.40 9.40
CA THR A 66 -11.26 20.41 9.07
C THR A 66 -9.92 20.07 9.71
N LEU A 67 -8.85 20.36 8.97
CA LEU A 67 -7.48 20.25 9.43
C LEU A 67 -6.81 21.61 9.23
N ASP A 68 -6.45 22.26 10.33
CA ASP A 68 -5.61 23.45 10.32
C ASP A 68 -4.13 23.00 10.32
N TYR A 69 -3.42 23.27 9.23
CA TYR A 69 -2.02 22.89 9.06
C TYR A 69 -1.06 23.76 9.87
N GLU A 70 -1.40 25.01 10.13
CA GLU A 70 -0.55 25.95 10.88
C GLU A 70 -0.63 25.64 12.37
N GLN A 71 -1.84 25.45 12.89
CA GLN A 71 -2.08 25.16 14.31
C GLN A 71 -2.06 23.65 14.61
N LEU A 72 -2.02 22.80 13.59
CA LEU A 72 -2.06 21.34 13.69
C LEU A 72 -3.25 20.86 14.53
N LYS A 73 -4.42 21.44 14.25
CA LYS A 73 -5.69 21.15 14.91
C LYS A 73 -6.64 20.43 13.96
N ILE A 74 -7.30 19.40 14.49
CA ILE A 74 -8.34 18.66 13.80
C ILE A 74 -9.67 19.04 14.43
N SER A 75 -10.63 19.50 13.62
CA SER A 75 -12.02 19.65 14.05
C SER A 75 -12.89 18.65 13.35
N ILE A 76 -13.74 17.97 14.12
CA ILE A 76 -14.71 17.01 13.62
C ILE A 76 -16.07 17.39 14.20
N THR A 77 -17.01 17.76 13.33
CA THR A 77 -18.41 17.91 13.70
C THR A 77 -19.15 16.68 13.22
N LYS A 78 -19.72 15.88 14.11
CA LYS A 78 -20.51 14.70 13.72
C LYS A 78 -21.88 14.78 14.35
N ASP A 79 -22.92 14.69 13.52
CA ASP A 79 -24.33 14.78 13.95
C ASP A 79 -24.59 16.03 14.83
N GLY A 80 -23.99 17.16 14.43
CA GLY A 80 -24.11 18.45 15.12
C GLY A 80 -23.19 18.65 16.34
N VAL A 81 -22.47 17.61 16.78
CA VAL A 81 -21.53 17.71 17.91
C VAL A 81 -20.13 18.00 17.39
N LYS A 82 -19.62 19.19 17.68
CA LYS A 82 -18.26 19.61 17.33
C LYS A 82 -17.26 19.19 18.42
N LYS A 83 -16.18 18.54 18.01
CA LYS A 83 -15.01 18.25 18.84
C LYS A 83 -13.74 18.75 18.15
N GLU A 84 -12.80 19.22 18.95
CA GLU A 84 -11.50 19.70 18.50
C GLU A 84 -10.39 18.91 19.16
N TYR A 85 -9.35 18.61 18.40
CA TYR A 85 -8.23 17.79 18.83
C TYR A 85 -6.91 18.41 18.38
N GLN A 86 -5.94 18.42 19.27
CA GLN A 86 -4.57 18.79 18.99
C GLN A 86 -3.76 17.58 18.49
N LYS A 87 -2.69 17.84 17.74
CA LYS A 87 -1.78 16.80 17.25
C LYS A 87 -1.22 15.86 18.34
N ASN A 88 -0.94 16.39 19.53
CA ASN A 88 -0.43 15.59 20.66
C ASN A 88 -1.48 14.66 21.27
N GLU A 89 -2.76 14.84 20.95
CA GLU A 89 -3.87 13.99 21.38
C GLU A 89 -4.11 12.81 20.44
N ILE A 90 -3.44 12.77 19.29
CA ILE A 90 -3.56 11.71 18.30
C ILE A 90 -2.77 10.50 18.79
N GLU A 91 -3.49 9.40 19.07
CA GLU A 91 -2.92 8.12 19.47
C GLU A 91 -2.55 7.27 18.24
N LYS A 92 -3.47 7.19 17.28
CA LYS A 92 -3.30 6.42 16.03
C LYS A 92 -3.72 7.26 14.84
N SER A 93 -2.91 7.21 13.79
CA SER A 93 -3.26 7.69 12.46
C SER A 93 -2.88 6.63 11.44
N THR A 94 -3.86 6.09 10.71
CA THR A 94 -3.60 5.06 9.69
C THR A 94 -4.46 5.29 8.44
N TYR A 95 -3.81 5.46 7.29
CA TYR A 95 -4.46 5.47 6.00
C TYR A 95 -4.62 4.06 5.47
N HIS A 96 -5.86 3.68 5.17
CA HIS A 96 -6.21 2.41 4.56
C HIS A 96 -6.55 2.65 3.09
N LEU A 97 -5.62 2.27 2.20
CA LEU A 97 -5.61 2.65 0.80
C LEU A 97 -5.66 1.41 -0.11
N GLY A 98 -6.08 1.59 -1.36
CA GLY A 98 -5.99 0.56 -2.40
C GLY A 98 -4.54 0.14 -2.67
N ILE A 99 -4.29 -1.13 -3.03
CA ILE A 99 -2.92 -1.61 -3.36
C ILE A 99 -2.27 -0.82 -4.51
N TYR A 100 -3.08 -0.31 -5.43
CA TYR A 100 -2.62 0.42 -6.59
C TYR A 100 -2.26 1.87 -6.24
N TYR A 101 -2.83 2.42 -5.15
CA TYR A 101 -2.38 3.71 -4.59
C TYR A 101 -0.94 3.64 -4.07
N LYS A 102 -0.49 2.46 -3.62
CA LYS A 102 0.91 2.25 -3.21
C LYS A 102 1.88 2.74 -4.29
N ASN A 103 1.50 2.64 -5.57
CA ASN A 103 2.30 3.12 -6.68
C ASN A 103 2.55 4.63 -6.69
N ALA A 104 1.57 5.44 -6.29
CA ALA A 104 1.74 6.87 -6.17
C ALA A 104 2.72 7.25 -5.05
N VAL A 105 2.85 6.37 -4.05
CA VAL A 105 3.74 6.58 -2.89
C VAL A 105 5.13 6.00 -3.11
N ASP A 106 5.26 4.80 -3.69
CA ASP A 106 6.55 4.10 -3.90
C ASP A 106 7.11 4.19 -5.33
N ARG A 107 6.39 4.85 -6.25
CA ARG A 107 6.78 5.07 -7.65
C ARG A 107 7.14 3.81 -8.44
N ALA A 108 6.57 2.66 -8.09
CA ALA A 108 6.86 1.36 -8.73
C ALA A 108 6.28 1.15 -10.16
N GLY A 109 5.84 2.20 -10.87
CA GLY A 109 5.37 2.13 -12.27
C GLY A 109 4.11 1.29 -12.56
N ARG A 110 3.35 0.86 -11.54
CA ARG A 110 2.09 0.12 -11.71
C ARG A 110 0.97 0.98 -12.29
N ILE A 111 0.13 0.39 -13.14
CA ILE A 111 -1.04 1.07 -13.71
C ILE A 111 -2.05 1.35 -12.56
N PRO A 112 -2.45 2.61 -12.33
CA PRO A 112 -3.50 2.94 -11.37
C PRO A 112 -4.81 2.28 -11.79
N MET A 113 -5.46 1.60 -10.84
CA MET A 113 -6.82 1.10 -11.00
C MET A 113 -7.81 2.12 -10.44
N LEU A 114 -9.09 1.97 -10.76
CA LEU A 114 -10.18 2.83 -10.27
C LEU A 114 -10.23 2.95 -8.74
N ILE A 115 -9.89 1.86 -8.07
CA ILE A 115 -9.86 1.75 -6.61
C ILE A 115 -8.64 2.42 -5.97
N SER A 116 -7.70 2.93 -6.78
CA SER A 116 -6.50 3.60 -6.27
C SER A 116 -6.89 4.86 -5.52
N ASP A 117 -7.88 5.59 -6.03
CA ASP A 117 -8.30 6.88 -5.48
C ASP A 117 -9.33 6.72 -4.36
N PHE A 118 -9.41 5.54 -3.75
CA PHE A 118 -10.35 5.23 -2.68
C PHE A 118 -9.61 4.75 -1.43
N GLY A 119 -9.99 5.32 -0.30
CA GLY A 119 -9.41 4.99 0.98
C GLY A 119 -10.17 5.58 2.16
N TYR A 120 -9.79 5.15 3.35
CA TYR A 120 -10.28 5.77 4.57
C TYR A 120 -9.13 5.97 5.56
N TRP A 121 -9.28 6.99 6.38
CA TRP A 121 -8.39 7.33 7.46
C TRP A 121 -8.99 6.84 8.77
N ASP A 122 -8.30 5.90 9.42
CA ASP A 122 -8.56 5.48 10.79
C ASP A 122 -7.74 6.36 11.74
N ILE A 123 -8.42 7.30 12.39
CA ILE A 123 -7.83 8.19 13.40
C ILE A 123 -8.41 7.88 14.78
N GLN A 124 -7.54 7.71 15.76
CA GLN A 124 -7.89 7.48 17.15
C GLN A 124 -7.15 8.50 18.03
N PHE A 125 -7.88 9.05 18.99
CA PHE A 125 -7.38 10.01 19.96
C PHE A 125 -7.20 9.36 21.33
N LYS A 126 -6.32 9.93 22.14
CA LYS A 126 -5.98 9.45 23.49
C LYS A 126 -7.18 9.39 24.45
N ASN A 127 -8.21 10.19 24.19
CA ASN A 127 -9.45 10.18 24.95
C ASN A 127 -10.39 9.01 24.57
N GLY A 128 -9.99 8.15 23.63
CA GLY A 128 -10.76 7.00 23.15
C GLY A 128 -11.66 7.31 21.94
N ASP A 129 -11.81 8.57 21.54
CA ASP A 129 -12.55 8.92 20.33
C ASP A 129 -11.86 8.32 19.10
N ARG A 130 -12.66 7.74 18.20
CA ARG A 130 -12.16 7.09 16.98
C ARG A 130 -13.08 7.37 15.80
N TYR A 131 -12.48 7.77 14.69
CA TYR A 131 -13.20 8.10 13.46
C TYR A 131 -12.64 7.35 12.26
N TYR A 132 -13.54 7.01 11.35
CA TYR A 132 -13.22 6.39 10.07
C TYR A 132 -13.64 7.34 8.96
N LEU A 133 -12.71 8.17 8.50
CA LEU A 133 -12.98 9.25 7.55
C LEU A 133 -12.64 8.77 6.14
N THR A 134 -13.63 8.55 5.29
CA THR A 134 -13.40 8.23 3.89
C THR A 134 -12.79 9.42 3.15
N ASN A 135 -12.02 9.17 2.10
CA ASN A 135 -11.43 10.24 1.30
C ASN A 135 -12.46 11.01 0.45
N ILE A 136 -13.72 10.56 0.44
CA ILE A 136 -14.87 11.27 -0.14
C ILE A 136 -15.23 12.48 0.74
N LEU A 137 -15.08 12.35 2.07
CA LEU A 137 -15.35 13.44 3.00
C LEU A 137 -14.29 14.53 2.91
N HIS A 138 -13.02 14.13 2.90
CA HIS A 138 -11.88 15.03 2.82
C HIS A 138 -10.77 14.32 2.06
N ASP A 139 -10.21 14.98 1.06
CA ASP A 139 -9.09 14.40 0.34
C ASP A 139 -7.83 14.40 1.24
N PHE A 140 -7.31 13.20 1.50
CA PHE A 140 -6.04 12.99 2.19
C PHE A 140 -5.11 12.09 1.37
N LEU A 141 -5.46 11.81 0.11
CA LEU A 141 -4.69 10.99 -0.81
C LEU A 141 -3.53 11.80 -1.43
N HIS A 142 -2.69 12.37 -0.58
CA HIS A 142 -1.50 13.11 -0.98
C HIS A 142 -0.22 12.27 -0.87
N GLN A 143 0.81 12.67 -1.64
CA GLN A 143 2.13 12.05 -1.59
C GLN A 143 2.77 12.15 -0.19
N THR A 144 2.45 13.21 0.56
CA THR A 144 2.87 13.39 1.94
C THR A 144 1.69 13.19 2.88
N PRO A 145 1.87 12.47 4.01
CA PRO A 145 0.79 12.30 4.97
C PRO A 145 0.50 13.63 5.64
N LEU A 146 -0.79 13.87 5.92
CA LEU A 146 -1.22 15.05 6.66
C LEU A 146 -0.60 15.11 8.06
N LEU A 147 -0.29 13.95 8.65
CA LEU A 147 0.41 13.84 9.92
C LEU A 147 1.67 12.98 9.80
N LEU A 148 2.79 13.48 10.35
CA LEU A 148 4.12 12.86 10.30
C LEU A 148 4.19 11.38 10.75
N LYS A 149 3.32 10.94 11.67
CA LYS A 149 3.31 9.56 12.20
C LYS A 149 2.24 8.68 11.58
N THR A 150 1.68 9.10 10.45
CA THR A 150 0.63 8.33 9.78
C THR A 150 1.20 7.07 9.17
N ARG A 151 0.61 5.93 9.51
CA ARG A 151 0.93 4.64 8.91
C ARG A 151 0.02 4.36 7.72
N TYR A 152 0.48 3.49 6.84
CA TYR A 152 -0.22 3.09 5.63
C TYR A 152 -0.60 1.62 5.73
N ARG A 153 -1.77 1.30 5.19
CA ARG A 153 -2.20 -0.08 5.02
C ARG A 153 -2.85 -0.25 3.67
N PHE A 154 -2.20 -1.05 2.83
CA PHE A 154 -2.67 -1.33 1.49
C PHE A 154 -3.58 -2.55 1.48
N ARG A 155 -4.74 -2.42 0.84
CA ARG A 155 -5.71 -3.51 0.65
C ARG A 155 -6.12 -3.57 -0.81
N ILE A 156 -6.48 -4.77 -1.28
CA ILE A 156 -7.07 -4.89 -2.61
C ILE A 156 -8.37 -4.09 -2.63
N TYR A 157 -9.19 -4.22 -1.59
CA TYR A 157 -10.43 -3.49 -1.45
C TYR A 157 -10.40 -2.59 -0.20
N PRO A 158 -10.45 -1.26 -0.37
CA PRO A 158 -10.58 -0.34 0.76
C PRO A 158 -12.01 -0.39 1.29
N TYR A 159 -12.18 -0.88 2.52
CA TYR A 159 -13.45 -0.85 3.24
C TYR A 159 -13.17 -0.64 4.73
N ILE A 160 -14.09 0.03 5.42
CA ILE A 160 -13.96 0.30 6.86
C ILE A 160 -14.06 -1.02 7.62
N ASN A 161 -12.96 -1.44 8.27
CA ASN A 161 -12.95 -2.58 9.17
C ASN A 161 -12.64 -2.09 10.59
N LYS A 162 -13.68 -1.98 11.42
CA LYS A 162 -13.55 -1.48 12.80
C LYS A 162 -12.78 -2.42 13.73
N LYS A 163 -12.79 -3.73 13.43
CA LYS A 163 -12.13 -4.80 14.21
C LYS A 163 -10.67 -5.05 13.79
N ASP A 164 -10.15 -4.21 12.92
CA ASP A 164 -8.85 -4.42 12.34
C ASP A 164 -7.71 -3.94 13.25
N ASN A 165 -6.97 -4.91 13.78
CA ASN A 165 -5.89 -4.68 14.74
C ASN A 165 -4.49 -4.80 14.12
N ARG A 166 -4.38 -5.04 12.80
CA ARG A 166 -3.07 -5.19 12.16
C ARG A 166 -2.33 -3.85 12.12
N LYS A 167 -1.03 -3.87 12.43
CA LYS A 167 -0.17 -2.69 12.34
C LYS A 167 -0.01 -2.27 10.87
N GLY A 168 -0.16 -0.97 10.60
CA GLY A 168 0.23 -0.38 9.32
C GLY A 168 1.75 -0.24 9.20
N ILE A 169 2.24 0.06 8.00
CA ILE A 169 3.64 0.32 7.69
C ILE A 169 3.91 1.82 7.70
N ASN A 170 5.09 2.25 8.14
CA ASN A 170 5.52 3.64 7.97
C ASN A 170 6.29 3.75 6.64
N LEU A 171 5.86 4.64 5.75
CA LEU A 171 6.50 4.86 4.45
C LEU A 171 7.53 6.00 4.47
N PHE A 172 7.52 6.83 5.51
CA PHE A 172 8.41 8.00 5.68
C PHE A 172 9.36 7.86 6.86
N GLU A 173 9.33 6.73 7.56
CA GLU A 173 10.50 6.33 8.34
C GLU A 173 11.66 6.23 7.35
N GLU A 174 12.82 6.82 7.71
CA GLU A 174 14.05 6.70 6.92
C GLU A 174 14.13 5.26 6.43
N PRO A 175 14.33 5.04 5.11
CA PRO A 175 14.49 3.70 4.61
C PRO A 175 15.55 3.07 5.50
N LYS A 176 15.20 2.00 6.23
CA LYS A 176 16.21 1.21 6.95
C LYS A 176 17.29 1.00 5.91
N LYS A 177 18.47 1.62 6.15
CA LYS A 177 19.56 1.71 5.18
C LYS A 177 19.56 0.43 4.38
N GLU A 178 19.25 0.50 3.09
CA GLU A 178 18.94 -0.69 2.33
C GLU A 178 20.10 -1.66 2.52
N LYS A 179 19.81 -2.81 3.14
CA LYS A 179 20.89 -3.68 3.61
C LYS A 179 21.76 -4.01 2.42
N THR A 180 23.06 -3.80 2.57
CA THR A 180 24.01 -4.19 1.52
C THR A 180 23.86 -5.69 1.28
N LEU A 181 24.20 -6.16 0.08
CA LEU A 181 24.18 -7.60 -0.20
C LEU A 181 25.02 -8.38 0.82
N THR A 182 26.15 -7.82 1.25
CA THR A 182 26.99 -8.34 2.34
C THR A 182 26.22 -8.44 3.66
N GLU A 183 25.46 -7.41 4.07
CA GLU A 183 24.62 -7.45 5.29
C GLU A 183 23.51 -8.51 5.21
N LYS A 184 22.90 -8.71 4.05
CA LYS A 184 21.91 -9.78 3.83
C LYS A 184 22.54 -11.17 3.96
N PHE A 185 23.74 -11.36 3.41
CA PHE A 185 24.48 -12.61 3.58
C PHE A 185 24.96 -12.82 5.02
N ILE A 186 25.34 -11.77 5.74
CA ILE A 186 25.69 -11.86 7.16
C ILE A 186 24.52 -12.42 7.95
N GLU A 187 23.30 -11.92 7.74
CA GLU A 187 22.11 -12.45 8.42
C GLU A 187 21.80 -13.89 8.02
N GLN A 188 21.86 -14.21 6.73
CA GLN A 188 21.63 -15.56 6.23
C GLN A 188 22.65 -16.57 6.81
N TYR A 189 23.87 -16.12 7.08
CA TYR A 189 24.97 -16.96 7.57
C TYR A 189 25.12 -16.96 9.10
N GLN A 190 24.32 -16.19 9.85
CA GLN A 190 24.36 -16.18 11.31
C GLN A 190 24.16 -17.58 11.92
N SER A 191 23.30 -18.40 11.31
CA SER A 191 23.01 -19.77 11.76
C SER A 191 24.04 -20.81 11.30
N LYS A 192 25.01 -20.43 10.45
CA LYS A 192 26.04 -21.36 9.96
C LYS A 192 27.14 -21.56 11.01
N ASN A 193 27.65 -22.79 11.07
CA ASN A 193 28.81 -23.13 11.90
C ASN A 193 30.13 -22.83 11.17
N GLU A 194 31.26 -22.90 11.88
CA GLU A 194 32.57 -22.57 11.32
C GLU A 194 32.95 -23.45 10.13
N ARG A 195 32.59 -24.73 10.12
CA ARG A 195 32.88 -25.64 9.01
C ARG A 195 32.16 -25.19 7.73
N GLN A 196 30.90 -24.80 7.86
CA GLN A 196 30.08 -24.30 6.74
C GLN A 196 30.55 -22.93 6.24
N LEU A 197 31.06 -22.07 7.13
CA LEU A 197 31.63 -20.79 6.74
C LEU A 197 32.98 -20.99 6.03
N ARG A 198 33.83 -21.90 6.50
CA ARG A 198 35.09 -22.27 5.84
C ARG A 198 34.86 -22.85 4.45
N GLU A 199 33.85 -23.70 4.26
CA GLU A 199 33.51 -24.23 2.94
C GLU A 199 33.19 -23.13 1.90
N ILE A 200 32.53 -22.05 2.34
CA ILE A 200 32.26 -20.87 1.50
C ILE A 200 33.57 -20.12 1.19
N LEU A 201 34.49 -20.03 2.16
CA LEU A 201 35.80 -19.40 2.00
C LEU A 201 36.79 -20.24 1.20
N ASP A 202 36.66 -21.56 1.15
CA ASP A 202 37.52 -22.43 0.36
C ASP A 202 37.05 -22.48 -1.10
N ASN A 203 35.74 -22.31 -1.33
CA ASN A 203 35.11 -22.32 -2.65
C ASN A 203 34.75 -20.92 -3.17
N LYS A 204 35.54 -19.87 -2.85
CA LYS A 204 35.21 -18.46 -3.15
C LYS A 204 34.77 -18.18 -4.59
N LYS A 205 35.33 -18.92 -5.57
CA LYS A 205 35.01 -18.75 -7.00
C LYS A 205 33.55 -19.11 -7.36
N SER A 206 32.89 -19.93 -6.54
CA SER A 206 31.51 -20.37 -6.75
C SER A 206 30.48 -19.46 -6.07
N TYR A 207 30.92 -18.43 -5.34
CA TYR A 207 30.07 -17.55 -4.55
C TYR A 207 30.23 -16.09 -4.97
N GLN A 208 29.19 -15.29 -4.69
CA GLN A 208 29.25 -13.84 -4.87
C GLN A 208 30.30 -13.24 -3.93
N LYS A 209 30.96 -12.15 -4.36
CA LYS A 209 32.00 -11.48 -3.58
C LYS A 209 31.49 -11.06 -2.19
N GLU A 210 30.27 -10.55 -2.14
CA GLU A 210 29.56 -10.09 -0.94
C GLU A 210 29.20 -11.25 0.00
N ALA A 211 28.96 -12.45 -0.54
CA ALA A 211 28.76 -13.66 0.25
C ALA A 211 30.06 -14.15 0.89
N VAL A 212 31.17 -14.08 0.15
CA VAL A 212 32.50 -14.41 0.67
C VAL A 212 32.91 -13.43 1.76
N GLU A 213 32.72 -12.12 1.54
CA GLU A 213 32.98 -11.07 2.53
C GLU A 213 32.16 -11.25 3.81
N ALA A 214 30.87 -11.60 3.69
CA ALA A 214 30.02 -11.92 4.83
C ALA A 214 30.54 -13.11 5.65
N ALA A 215 31.01 -14.16 4.97
CA ALA A 215 31.61 -15.33 5.63
C ALA A 215 32.93 -14.99 6.34
N GLU A 216 33.77 -14.12 5.76
CA GLU A 216 35.01 -13.65 6.40
C GLU A 216 34.71 -12.83 7.67
N ILE A 217 33.72 -11.93 7.62
CA ILE A 217 33.29 -11.12 8.76
C ILE A 217 32.79 -12.02 9.92
N LEU A 218 31.96 -13.01 9.61
CA LEU A 218 31.41 -13.92 10.61
C LEU A 218 32.46 -14.88 11.20
N MET A 219 33.40 -15.38 10.39
CA MET A 219 34.52 -16.18 10.87
C MET A 219 35.43 -15.41 11.82
N LYS A 220 35.75 -14.15 11.49
CA LYS A 220 36.54 -13.28 12.38
C LYS A 220 35.83 -13.03 13.71
N ARG A 221 34.51 -12.83 13.70
CA ARG A 221 33.73 -12.64 14.94
C ARG A 221 33.71 -13.88 15.83
N LYS A 222 33.71 -15.08 15.25
CA LYS A 222 33.73 -16.35 16.00
C LYS A 222 35.12 -16.66 16.59
N ASN A 223 36.20 -16.26 15.92
CA ASN A 223 37.58 -16.46 16.39
C ASN A 223 38.02 -15.48 17.49
N VAL A 224 37.21 -14.45 17.80
CA VAL A 224 37.48 -13.42 18.84
C VAL A 224 36.62 -13.66 20.10
N GLY A 225 35.85 -14.76 20.13
CA GLY A 225 35.07 -15.21 21.29
C GLY A 225 35.82 -16.25 22.12
#